data_AF-A0A1Y0I911-F1
#
_entry.id   AF-A0A1Y0I911-F1
#
_cell.length_a   1.000
_cell.length_b   1.000
_cell.length_c   1.000
_cell.angle_alpha   90.00
_cell.angle_beta   90.00
_cell.angle_gamma   90.00
#
_symmetry.space_group_name_H-M   'P 1'
#
loop_
_entity.id
_entity.type
_entity.pdbx_description
1 polymer ?
#
loop_
_entity_poly.entity_id
_entity_poly.type
_entity_poly.pdbx_seq_one_letter_code
_entity_poly.pdbx_strand_id
1 'polypeptide(L)'
;MKGLLSVIDERENANKRHFIALVSKLITLTREGKLEWIPCNRNSLPKTLHQVTSAFTTTYQSRTVLIYEELVRFDRDPINHRLLAALAASSGDGYKHVVIELINDDGLTLFRFPQFNINNSLLIEVQHQTSEVDDWMEALLNETSSIKSDLN
;
A
#
# COMPACT_ATOMS: atom_id res chain seq x y z
N MET A 1 10.16 -2.40 41.62
CA MET A 1 9.15 -2.57 40.56
C MET A 1 9.67 -2.01 39.23
N LYS A 2 10.60 -2.72 38.56
CA LYS A 2 11.15 -2.33 37.24
C LYS A 2 10.96 -3.39 36.14
N GLY A 3 10.32 -4.53 36.45
CA GLY A 3 10.32 -5.71 35.56
C GLY A 3 9.12 -5.89 34.63
N LEU A 4 7.99 -5.21 34.85
CA LEU A 4 6.80 -5.42 34.01
C LEU A 4 6.81 -4.51 32.77
N LEU A 5 7.24 -3.26 32.93
CA LEU A 5 7.31 -2.29 31.83
C LEU A 5 8.40 -2.65 30.81
N SER A 6 9.54 -3.19 31.25
CA SER A 6 10.62 -3.61 30.34
C SER A 6 10.22 -4.82 29.47
N VAL A 7 9.45 -5.76 30.02
CA VAL A 7 9.02 -6.96 29.29
C VAL A 7 7.93 -6.64 28.26
N ILE A 8 7.04 -5.69 28.55
CA ILE A 8 6.03 -5.21 27.59
C ILE A 8 6.71 -4.51 26.41
N ASP A 9 7.69 -3.65 26.69
CA ASP A 9 8.45 -2.91 25.68
C ASP A 9 9.28 -3.86 24.79
N GLU A 10 9.91 -4.89 25.37
CA GLU A 10 10.65 -5.90 24.60
C GLU A 10 9.76 -6.71 23.65
N ARG A 11 8.55 -7.08 24.07
CA ARG A 11 7.58 -7.83 23.23
C ARG A 11 7.06 -6.97 22.08
N GLU A 12 6.72 -5.72 22.34
CA GLU A 12 6.26 -4.78 21.32
C GLU A 12 7.36 -4.54 20.26
N ASN A 13 8.60 -4.35 20.71
CA ASN A 13 9.75 -4.20 19.84
C ASN A 13 10.05 -5.46 19.02
N ALA A 14 9.89 -6.65 19.61
CA ALA A 14 10.03 -7.91 18.88
C ALA A 14 8.98 -8.04 17.77
N ASN A 15 7.71 -7.76 18.07
CA ASN A 15 6.62 -7.81 17.08
C ASN A 15 6.88 -6.83 15.92
N LYS A 16 7.28 -5.60 16.23
CA LYS A 16 7.66 -4.60 15.21
C LYS A 16 8.76 -5.11 14.28
N ARG A 17 9.81 -5.75 14.82
CA ARG A 17 10.88 -6.34 14.00
C ARG A 17 10.37 -7.45 13.08
N HIS A 18 9.49 -8.31 13.56
CA HIS A 18 8.90 -9.37 12.73
C HIS A 18 8.05 -8.80 11.60
N PHE A 19 7.26 -7.76 11.85
CA PHE A 19 6.48 -7.10 10.80
C PHE A 19 7.37 -6.46 9.74
N ILE A 20 8.38 -5.72 10.15
CA ILE A 20 9.35 -5.12 9.21
C ILE A 20 10.01 -6.22 8.38
N ALA A 21 10.47 -7.31 9.00
CA ALA A 21 11.08 -8.43 8.29
C ALA A 21 10.13 -9.08 7.28
N LEU A 22 8.84 -9.21 7.61
CA LEU A 22 7.84 -9.74 6.69
C LEU A 22 7.64 -8.81 5.49
N VAL A 23 7.43 -7.51 5.71
CA VAL A 23 7.24 -6.55 4.60
C VAL A 23 8.49 -6.46 3.74
N SER A 24 9.69 -6.47 4.33
CA SER A 24 10.96 -6.59 3.60
C SER A 24 10.99 -7.83 2.72
N LYS A 25 10.51 -8.98 3.22
CA LYS A 25 10.44 -10.21 2.43
C LYS A 25 9.46 -10.10 1.28
N LEU A 26 8.29 -9.49 1.48
CA LEU A 26 7.32 -9.25 0.42
C LEU A 26 7.91 -8.35 -0.68
N ILE A 27 8.67 -7.31 -0.30
CA ILE A 27 9.40 -6.46 -1.25
C ILE A 27 10.37 -7.28 -2.09
N THR A 28 11.22 -8.08 -1.45
CA THR A 28 12.19 -8.94 -2.15
C THR A 28 11.49 -9.88 -3.13
N LEU A 29 10.44 -10.57 -2.68
CA LEU A 29 9.71 -11.50 -3.54
C LEU A 29 9.00 -10.81 -4.72
N THR A 30 8.50 -9.59 -4.51
CA THR A 30 7.87 -8.77 -5.57
C THR A 30 8.92 -8.37 -6.61
N ARG A 31 10.07 -7.86 -6.19
CA ARG A 31 11.20 -7.51 -7.07
C ARG A 31 11.73 -8.69 -7.87
N GLU A 32 11.76 -9.87 -7.25
CA GLU A 32 12.18 -11.11 -7.90
C GLU A 32 11.11 -11.70 -8.84
N GLY A 33 9.93 -11.06 -8.96
CA GLY A 33 8.81 -11.57 -9.76
C GLY A 33 8.15 -12.83 -9.19
N LYS A 34 8.45 -13.20 -7.93
CA LYS A 34 7.91 -14.38 -7.24
C LYS A 34 6.55 -14.13 -6.60
N LEU A 35 6.19 -12.86 -6.43
CA LEU A 35 4.83 -12.43 -6.11
C LEU A 35 4.29 -11.67 -7.29
N GLU A 36 3.18 -12.16 -7.82
CA GLU A 36 2.42 -11.49 -8.86
C GLU A 36 1.28 -10.71 -8.20
N TRP A 37 1.20 -9.43 -8.51
CA TRP A 37 0.19 -8.53 -7.95
C TRP A 37 -0.83 -8.18 -9.01
N ILE A 38 -2.10 -8.28 -8.64
CA ILE A 38 -3.24 -8.04 -9.53
C ILE A 38 -3.95 -6.76 -9.06
N PRO A 39 -4.23 -5.80 -9.96
CA PRO A 39 -5.07 -4.65 -9.64
C PRO A 39 -6.44 -5.09 -9.12
N CYS A 40 -6.88 -4.52 -8.00
CA CYS A 40 -8.15 -4.87 -7.37
C CYS A 40 -9.12 -3.68 -7.44
N ASN A 41 -10.36 -3.94 -7.85
CA ASN A 41 -11.39 -2.91 -7.91
C ASN A 41 -11.94 -2.63 -6.50
N ARG A 42 -11.82 -1.37 -6.08
CA ARG A 42 -12.26 -0.80 -4.79
C ARG A 42 -13.67 -1.21 -4.32
N ASN A 43 -14.58 -1.54 -5.24
CA ASN A 43 -15.96 -1.90 -4.90
C ASN A 43 -16.11 -3.26 -4.17
N SER A 44 -15.09 -4.11 -4.17
CA SER A 44 -15.08 -5.39 -3.45
C SER A 44 -14.54 -5.29 -2.02
N LEU A 45 -13.99 -4.13 -1.62
CA LEU A 45 -13.45 -3.94 -0.28
C LEU A 45 -14.55 -3.43 0.69
N PRO A 46 -14.51 -3.81 1.99
CA PRO A 46 -15.45 -3.33 2.98
C PRO A 46 -15.51 -1.79 2.98
N LYS A 47 -16.71 -1.21 2.96
CA LYS A 47 -16.94 0.24 2.97
C LYS A 47 -16.54 0.87 4.32
N THR A 48 -15.26 0.91 4.62
CA THR A 48 -14.72 1.81 5.64
C THR A 48 -14.54 3.21 5.04
N LEU A 49 -14.69 4.24 5.87
CA LEU A 49 -14.93 5.67 5.58
C LEU A 49 -13.92 6.40 4.66
N HIS A 50 -13.03 5.71 3.95
CA HIS A 50 -11.86 6.32 3.35
C HIS A 50 -11.78 6.11 1.83
N GLN A 51 -11.23 7.13 1.18
CA GLN A 51 -11.06 7.13 -0.26
C GLN A 51 -9.82 6.33 -0.62
N VAL A 52 -10.02 5.11 -1.13
CA VAL A 52 -8.94 4.27 -1.70
C VAL A 52 -8.63 4.77 -3.11
N THR A 53 -7.36 5.03 -3.38
CA THR A 53 -6.86 5.56 -4.67
C THR A 53 -6.26 4.48 -5.55
N SER A 54 -5.59 3.49 -4.95
CA SER A 54 -5.01 2.33 -5.65
C SER A 54 -5.07 1.11 -4.73
N ALA A 55 -5.33 -0.07 -5.29
CA ALA A 55 -5.41 -1.32 -4.55
C ALA A 55 -4.90 -2.49 -5.39
N PHE A 56 -4.13 -3.37 -4.76
CA PHE A 56 -3.53 -4.54 -5.40
C PHE A 56 -3.63 -5.74 -4.47
N THR A 57 -3.77 -6.93 -5.05
CA THR A 57 -3.86 -8.18 -4.29
C THR A 57 -2.86 -9.20 -4.81
N THR A 58 -2.37 -10.03 -3.92
CA THR A 58 -1.56 -11.21 -4.24
C THR A 58 -1.88 -12.36 -3.28
N THR A 59 -1.39 -13.56 -3.57
CA THR A 59 -1.47 -14.71 -2.65
C THR A 59 -0.09 -15.02 -2.07
N TYR A 60 0.02 -14.97 -0.74
CA TYR A 60 1.23 -15.35 0.00
C TYR A 60 0.90 -16.46 1.01
N GLN A 61 1.56 -17.62 0.90
CA GLN A 61 1.35 -18.76 1.81
C GLN A 61 -0.13 -19.13 2.00
N SER A 62 -0.89 -19.24 0.90
CA SER A 62 -2.33 -19.55 0.91
C SER A 62 -3.19 -18.51 1.64
N ARG A 63 -2.73 -17.27 1.71
CA ARG A 63 -3.47 -16.12 2.23
C ARG A 63 -3.45 -15.00 1.21
N THR A 64 -4.59 -14.35 1.05
CA THR A 64 -4.68 -13.17 0.20
C THR A 64 -4.13 -11.97 0.94
N VAL A 65 -3.13 -11.33 0.35
CA VAL A 65 -2.54 -10.08 0.82
C VAL A 65 -3.10 -8.97 -0.05
N LEU A 66 -3.65 -7.95 0.60
CA LEU A 66 -4.14 -6.74 -0.02
C LEU A 66 -3.22 -5.58 0.37
N ILE A 67 -2.84 -4.75 -0.60
CA ILE A 67 -2.15 -3.49 -0.37
C ILE A 67 -2.92 -2.36 -1.03
N TYR A 68 -3.11 -1.25 -0.34
CA TYR A 68 -3.82 -0.11 -0.90
C TYR A 68 -3.38 1.21 -0.28
N GLU A 69 -3.62 2.29 -1.00
CA GLU A 69 -3.42 3.66 -0.51
C GLU A 69 -4.76 4.23 -0.02
N GLU A 70 -4.78 4.65 1.24
CA GLU A 70 -5.95 5.21 1.93
C GLU A 70 -5.77 6.71 2.19
N LEU A 71 -6.73 7.53 1.79
CA LEU A 71 -6.80 8.95 2.16
C LEU A 71 -7.51 9.10 3.51
N VAL A 72 -6.75 9.50 4.54
CA VAL A 72 -7.27 9.87 5.84
C VAL A 72 -7.50 11.37 5.87
N ARG A 73 -8.77 11.76 5.99
CA ARG A 73 -9.14 13.16 6.18
C ARG A 73 -8.94 13.53 7.65
N PHE A 74 -8.41 14.71 7.91
CA PHE A 74 -8.42 15.24 9.27
C PHE A 74 -9.86 15.60 9.61
N ASP A 75 -10.44 14.89 10.57
CA ASP A 75 -11.70 15.33 11.16
C ASP A 75 -11.46 16.71 11.76
N ARG A 76 -12.37 17.64 11.44
CA ARG A 76 -12.33 19.04 11.89
C ARG A 76 -12.69 19.12 13.37
N ASP A 77 -11.85 18.56 14.24
CA ASP A 77 -11.97 18.74 15.68
C ASP A 77 -11.29 20.07 16.06
N PRO A 78 -12.04 21.09 16.51
CA PRO A 78 -11.54 22.45 16.67
C PRO A 78 -10.43 22.59 17.72
N ILE A 79 -10.22 21.60 18.60
CA ILE A 79 -9.30 21.72 19.74
C ILE A 79 -7.84 21.40 19.36
N ASN A 80 -7.59 20.50 18.41
CA ASN A 80 -6.24 20.07 18.02
C ASN A 80 -5.68 20.76 16.76
N HIS A 81 -6.43 21.72 16.21
CA HIS A 81 -6.18 22.28 14.89
C HIS A 81 -4.89 23.11 14.78
N ARG A 82 -4.36 23.66 15.87
CA ARG A 82 -3.20 24.56 15.82
C ARG A 82 -1.85 23.87 15.64
N LEU A 83 -1.68 22.65 16.15
CA LEU A 83 -0.41 21.92 16.00
C LEU A 83 -0.33 21.17 14.67
N LEU A 84 -1.46 20.63 14.18
CA LEU A 84 -1.54 19.86 12.94
C LEU A 84 -1.63 20.74 11.68
N ALA A 85 -2.25 21.93 11.75
CA ALA A 85 -2.33 22.84 10.61
C ALA A 85 -0.97 23.39 10.16
N ALA A 86 0.04 23.45 11.05
CA ALA A 86 1.39 23.89 10.69
C ALA A 86 2.16 22.85 9.85
N LEU A 87 1.78 21.57 9.93
CA LEU A 87 2.36 20.49 9.11
C LEU A 87 1.55 20.22 7.83
N ALA A 88 0.26 20.59 7.81
CA ALA A 88 -0.67 20.36 6.70
C ALA A 88 -0.70 21.48 5.64
N ALA A 89 0.16 22.51 5.76
CA ALA A 89 0.10 23.72 4.92
C ALA A 89 0.48 23.54 3.42
N SER A 90 0.60 22.31 2.92
CA SER A 90 0.90 22.02 1.51
C SER A 90 -0.04 21.04 0.80
N SER A 91 -1.05 20.46 1.48
CA SER A 91 -2.04 19.59 0.81
C SER A 91 -3.39 19.66 1.51
N GLY A 92 -4.35 20.32 0.88
CA GLY A 92 -5.70 20.48 1.42
C GLY A 92 -6.36 19.11 1.68
N ASP A 93 -6.84 18.93 2.92
CA ASP A 93 -7.86 17.97 3.35
C ASP A 93 -7.50 16.49 3.62
N GLY A 94 -6.22 16.13 3.82
CA GLY A 94 -5.87 14.82 4.39
C GLY A 94 -4.43 14.38 4.18
N TYR A 95 -4.07 13.23 4.76
CA TYR A 95 -2.83 12.53 4.43
C TYR A 95 -3.12 11.15 3.85
N LYS A 96 -2.28 10.71 2.92
CA LYS A 96 -2.34 9.37 2.36
C LYS A 96 -1.42 8.43 3.13
N HIS A 97 -1.85 7.20 3.35
CA HIS A 97 -0.95 6.16 3.85
C HIS A 97 -1.24 4.80 3.22
N VAL A 98 -0.22 3.96 3.23
CA VAL A 98 -0.29 2.61 2.67
C VAL A 98 -0.71 1.62 3.74
N VAL A 99 -1.78 0.89 3.43
CA VAL A 99 -2.34 -0.17 4.25
C VAL A 99 -2.00 -1.51 3.62
N ILE A 100 -1.62 -2.46 4.47
CA ILE A 100 -1.48 -3.86 4.11
C ILE A 100 -2.44 -4.66 4.97
N GLU A 101 -3.18 -5.57 4.36
CA GLU A 101 -4.15 -6.44 5.03
C GLU A 101 -3.99 -7.90 4.58
N LEU A 102 -4.29 -8.82 5.50
CA LEU A 102 -4.62 -10.20 5.16
C LEU A 102 -6.13 -10.30 5.10
N ILE A 103 -6.65 -10.80 3.99
CA ILE A 103 -8.09 -11.04 3.82
C ILE A 103 -8.36 -12.54 3.69
N ASN A 104 -9.54 -12.98 4.11
CA ASN A 104 -10.00 -14.34 3.90
C ASN A 104 -10.64 -14.51 2.50
N ASP A 105 -11.09 -15.73 2.21
CA ASP A 105 -11.73 -16.06 0.92
C ASP A 105 -13.05 -15.30 0.69
N ASP A 106 -13.69 -14.84 1.76
CA ASP A 106 -14.90 -14.01 1.72
C ASP A 106 -14.61 -12.51 1.58
N GLY A 107 -13.34 -12.10 1.46
CA GLY A 107 -12.92 -10.70 1.35
C GLY A 107 -12.92 -9.91 2.66
N LEU A 108 -13.05 -10.58 3.81
CA LEU A 108 -13.00 -9.97 5.13
C LEU A 108 -11.56 -9.83 5.63
N THR A 109 -11.25 -8.66 6.18
CA THR A 109 -9.96 -8.38 6.83
C THR A 109 -9.78 -9.27 8.06
N LEU A 110 -8.83 -10.21 7.98
CA LEU A 110 -8.38 -11.03 9.11
C LEU A 110 -7.38 -10.27 9.97
N PHE A 111 -6.51 -9.48 9.32
CA PHE A 111 -5.45 -8.75 9.99
C PHE A 111 -5.05 -7.52 9.19
N ARG A 112 -4.89 -6.39 9.87
CA ARG A 112 -4.35 -5.15 9.29
C ARG A 112 -2.98 -4.88 9.89
N PHE A 113 -1.98 -4.72 9.03
CA PHE A 113 -0.61 -4.47 9.48
C PHE A 113 -0.47 -3.07 10.08
N PRO A 114 0.39 -2.89 11.10
CA PRO A 114 0.71 -1.56 11.59
C PRO A 114 1.34 -0.70 10.48
N GLN A 115 1.09 0.61 10.55
CA GLN A 115 1.65 1.55 9.59
C GLN A 115 3.15 1.74 9.83
N PHE A 116 3.95 1.41 8.82
CA PHE A 116 5.39 1.66 8.80
C PHE A 116 5.80 2.26 7.45
N ASN A 117 6.90 3.03 7.43
CA ASN A 117 7.43 3.61 6.20
C ASN A 117 7.75 2.56 5.12
N ILE A 118 8.10 1.34 5.54
CA ILE A 118 8.40 0.22 4.64
C ILE A 118 7.18 -0.24 3.83
N ASN A 119 5.96 0.04 4.28
CA ASN A 119 4.75 -0.27 3.53
C ASN A 119 4.71 0.53 2.22
N ASN A 120 5.15 1.79 2.25
CA ASN A 120 5.24 2.63 1.05
C ASN A 120 6.24 2.05 0.05
N SER A 121 7.38 1.51 0.53
CA SER A 121 8.35 0.83 -0.33
C SER A 121 7.71 -0.37 -1.02
N LEU A 122 6.92 -1.18 -0.32
CA LEU A 122 6.20 -2.29 -0.97
C LEU A 122 5.24 -1.80 -2.05
N LEU A 123 4.43 -0.77 -1.76
CA LEU A 123 3.49 -0.25 -2.76
C LEU A 123 4.20 0.26 -4.03
N ILE A 124 5.33 0.95 -3.88
CA ILE A 124 6.13 1.42 -5.03
C ILE A 124 6.61 0.24 -5.88
N GLU A 125 7.09 -0.84 -5.27
CA GLU A 125 7.54 -2.02 -6.02
C GLU A 125 6.38 -2.73 -6.73
N VAL A 126 5.23 -2.83 -6.06
CA VAL A 126 4.00 -3.36 -6.68
C VAL A 126 3.58 -2.50 -7.85
N GLN A 127 3.58 -1.18 -7.69
CA GLN A 127 3.26 -0.25 -8.76
C GLN A 127 4.25 -0.40 -9.92
N HIS A 128 5.56 -0.43 -9.69
CA HIS A 128 6.54 -0.67 -10.76
C HIS A 128 6.30 -1.98 -11.50
N GLN A 129 6.04 -3.07 -10.78
CA GLN A 129 5.75 -4.36 -11.41
C GLN A 129 4.47 -4.34 -12.24
N THR A 130 3.47 -3.54 -11.82
CA THR A 130 2.14 -3.49 -12.45
C THR A 130 1.97 -2.35 -13.47
N SER A 131 2.88 -1.37 -13.52
CA SER A 131 2.77 -0.15 -14.34
C SER A 131 3.38 -0.28 -15.74
N GLU A 132 4.03 -1.39 -16.09
CA GLU A 132 4.88 -1.44 -17.29
C GLU A 132 4.58 -2.62 -18.24
N VAL A 133 3.31 -2.96 -18.45
CA VAL A 133 2.94 -3.71 -19.68
C VAL A 133 2.03 -2.87 -20.57
N ASP A 134 1.00 -2.21 -20.05
CA ASP A 134 0.03 -1.52 -20.90
C ASP A 134 0.52 -0.17 -21.43
N ASP A 135 1.05 0.72 -20.57
CA ASP A 135 1.49 2.06 -21.01
C ASP A 135 2.76 2.00 -21.90
N TRP A 136 3.65 1.03 -21.66
CA TRP A 136 4.85 0.81 -22.48
C TRP A 136 4.52 0.14 -23.83
N MET A 137 3.60 -0.84 -23.86
CA MET A 137 3.12 -1.43 -25.11
C MET A 137 2.33 -0.41 -25.94
N GLU A 138 1.51 0.42 -25.30
CA GLU A 138 0.75 1.46 -25.99
C GLU A 138 1.69 2.52 -26.60
N ALA A 139 2.74 2.92 -25.88
CA ALA A 139 3.79 3.79 -26.43
C ALA A 139 4.51 3.16 -27.63
N LEU A 140 4.93 1.88 -27.54
CA LEU A 140 5.62 1.17 -28.64
C LEU A 140 4.74 0.94 -29.88
N LEU A 141 3.47 0.59 -29.68
CA LEU A 141 2.51 0.36 -30.77
C LEU A 141 2.16 1.68 -31.48
N ASN A 142 2.08 2.79 -30.75
CA ASN A 142 1.82 4.10 -31.33
C ASN A 142 3.02 4.64 -32.13
N GLU A 143 4.25 4.37 -31.70
CA GLU A 143 5.46 4.75 -32.46
C GLU A 143 5.60 3.96 -33.77
N THR A 144 5.31 2.66 -33.78
CA THR A 144 5.38 1.84 -35.01
C THR A 144 4.26 2.12 -36.02
N SER A 145 3.12 2.63 -35.55
CA SER A 145 2.01 3.09 -36.40
C SER A 145 2.36 4.37 -37.16
N SER A 146 3.09 5.28 -36.52
CA SER A 146 3.51 6.56 -37.11
C SER A 146 4.57 6.39 -38.20
N ILE A 147 5.39 5.34 -38.14
CA ILE A 147 6.44 5.09 -39.14
C ILE A 147 5.85 4.65 -40.50
N LYS A 148 4.64 4.07 -40.51
CA LYS A 148 3.97 3.67 -41.76
C LYS A 148 3.20 4.79 -42.45
N SER A 149 2.87 5.88 -41.77
CA SER A 149 2.19 7.04 -42.38
C SER A 149 3.13 7.97 -43.13
N ASP A 150 4.43 7.93 -42.82
CA ASP A 150 5.43 8.83 -43.41
C ASP A 150 6.16 8.22 -44.63
N LEU A 151 5.76 7.01 -45.05
CA LEU A 151 6.35 6.26 -46.17
C LEU A 151 5.40 6.11 -47.37
N ASN A 152 4.27 6.83 -47.42
CA ASN A 152 3.36 6.90 -48.56
C ASN A 152 3.26 8.31 -49.14
#